data_AF-A0A8X6YEU7-F1
#
_entry.id   AF-A0A8X6YEU7-F1
#
_cell.length_a   1.000
_cell.length_b   1.000
_cell.length_c   1.000
_cell.angle_alpha   90.00
_cell.angle_beta   90.00
_cell.angle_gamma   90.00
#
_symmetry.space_group_name_H-M   'P 1'
#
loop_
_entity.id
_entity.type
_entity.pdbx_description
1 polymer ?
#
loop_
_entity_poly.entity_id
_entity_poly.type
_entity_poly.pdbx_seq_one_letter_code
_entity_poly.pdbx_strand_id
1 'polypeptide(L)'
;MAESFNYFENHEDSQFTLKELRDVLTGDPKDEWLRIVEAAAAIIHEDIRSSVVEAKSYPPPSKMLIKENQEIPKSLLHFSQEVIMKNRKGKIADSKTKCTSISHAIMAALRERSFSSQLLLSLSVFLHKRYGSERLIDVLYSLRFAASYGNTVQFEISTAYHPQPHILSSK
;
A
#
# COMPACT_ATOMS: atom_id res chain seq x y z
N MET A 1 35.30 -24.60 -74.29
CA MET A 1 35.32 -25.29 -72.99
C MET A 1 34.74 -24.33 -71.97
N ALA A 2 33.53 -24.63 -71.53
CA ALA A 2 32.79 -23.85 -70.55
C ALA A 2 33.07 -24.42 -69.16
N GLU A 3 33.51 -23.60 -68.23
CA GLU A 3 33.41 -23.90 -66.81
C GLU A 3 32.67 -22.74 -66.13
N SER A 4 31.40 -23.04 -65.86
CA SER A 4 30.48 -22.29 -65.02
C SER A 4 30.99 -22.26 -63.58
N PHE A 5 31.37 -21.09 -63.09
CA PHE A 5 31.50 -20.86 -61.66
C PHE A 5 30.09 -20.73 -61.07
N ASN A 6 29.59 -21.81 -60.48
CA ASN A 6 28.35 -21.82 -59.73
C ASN A 6 28.49 -20.93 -58.49
N TYR A 7 27.78 -19.81 -58.51
CA TYR A 7 27.49 -18.99 -57.35
C TYR A 7 26.52 -19.77 -56.46
N PHE A 8 27.02 -20.40 -55.39
CA PHE A 8 26.15 -20.94 -54.33
C PHE A 8 25.76 -19.80 -53.41
N GLU A 9 24.63 -19.16 -53.76
CA GLU A 9 23.89 -18.30 -52.86
C GLU A 9 23.27 -19.19 -51.79
N ASN A 10 23.97 -19.40 -50.66
CA ASN A 10 23.40 -20.03 -49.48
C ASN A 10 22.40 -19.06 -48.83
N HIS A 11 21.22 -19.01 -49.44
CA HIS A 11 20.11 -18.15 -49.05
C HIS A 11 19.11 -18.97 -48.23
N GLU A 12 19.46 -19.45 -47.02
CA GLU A 12 18.47 -20.20 -46.22
C GLU A 12 18.54 -20.16 -44.68
N ASP A 13 19.37 -19.33 -44.02
CA ASP A 13 19.49 -19.39 -42.55
C ASP A 13 19.14 -18.12 -41.76
N SER A 14 18.44 -17.13 -42.34
CA SER A 14 18.01 -15.96 -41.55
C SER A 14 16.74 -15.28 -42.06
N GLN A 15 15.74 -16.06 -42.50
CA GLN A 15 14.39 -15.51 -42.65
C GLN A 15 13.63 -15.61 -41.33
N PHE A 16 13.92 -14.70 -40.39
CA PHE A 16 12.96 -14.41 -39.32
C PHE A 16 11.69 -13.91 -39.99
N THR A 17 10.57 -14.58 -39.76
CA THR A 17 9.30 -14.15 -40.34
C THR A 17 8.92 -12.78 -39.76
N LEU A 18 8.31 -11.88 -40.55
CA LEU A 18 7.76 -10.61 -40.04
C LEU A 18 6.79 -10.82 -38.87
N LYS A 19 6.23 -12.03 -38.76
CA LYS A 19 5.40 -12.48 -37.65
C LYS A 19 6.20 -12.72 -36.37
N GLU A 20 7.36 -13.36 -36.44
CA GLU A 20 8.28 -13.52 -35.30
C GLU A 20 8.90 -12.19 -34.88
N LEU A 21 9.29 -11.33 -35.83
CA LEU A 21 9.74 -9.97 -35.50
C LEU A 21 8.61 -9.13 -34.86
N ARG A 22 7.37 -9.32 -35.32
CA ARG A 22 6.20 -8.71 -34.70
C ARG A 22 5.98 -9.27 -33.30
N ASP A 23 6.02 -10.58 -33.08
CA ASP A 23 5.82 -11.20 -31.75
C ASP A 23 6.96 -10.86 -30.76
N VAL A 24 8.15 -10.51 -31.25
CA VAL A 24 9.27 -9.98 -30.44
C VAL A 24 9.08 -8.47 -30.13
N LEU A 25 8.56 -7.69 -31.09
CA LEU A 25 8.31 -6.25 -30.93
C LEU A 25 7.00 -5.94 -30.17
N THR A 26 6.02 -6.83 -30.29
CA THR A 26 4.79 -6.89 -29.50
C THR A 26 4.94 -8.06 -28.57
N GLY A 27 5.71 -7.89 -27.49
CA GLY A 27 5.81 -8.89 -26.42
C GLY A 27 4.42 -9.37 -25.99
N ASP A 28 4.32 -10.60 -25.44
CA ASP A 28 3.04 -11.18 -24.99
C ASP A 28 2.23 -10.08 -24.31
N PRO A 29 0.99 -9.79 -24.74
CA PRO A 29 0.17 -8.75 -24.12
C PRO A 29 0.18 -8.81 -22.59
N LYS A 30 0.34 -10.00 -22.01
CA LYS A 30 0.51 -10.20 -20.56
C LYS A 30 1.79 -9.58 -19.99
N ASP A 31 2.91 -9.69 -20.69
CA ASP A 31 4.18 -9.09 -20.30
C ASP A 31 4.10 -7.56 -20.37
N GLU A 32 3.43 -7.03 -21.40
CA GLU A 32 3.19 -5.59 -21.50
C GLU A 32 2.29 -5.08 -20.37
N TRP A 33 1.24 -5.82 -20.02
CA TRP A 33 0.36 -5.46 -18.91
C TRP A 33 1.11 -5.49 -17.59
N LEU A 34 1.98 -6.49 -17.37
CA LEU A 34 2.81 -6.56 -16.18
C LEU A 34 3.76 -5.37 -16.09
N ARG A 35 4.41 -4.99 -17.20
CA ARG A 35 5.27 -3.78 -17.26
C ARG A 35 4.52 -2.51 -16.85
N ILE A 36 3.27 -2.33 -17.31
CA ILE A 36 2.44 -1.18 -16.93
C ILE A 36 2.12 -1.20 -15.42
N VAL A 37 1.79 -2.38 -14.88
CA VAL A 37 1.51 -2.54 -13.44
C VAL A 37 2.74 -2.25 -12.60
N GLU A 38 3.92 -2.72 -13.01
CA GLU A 38 5.20 -2.43 -12.35
C GLU A 38 5.51 -0.93 -12.36
N ALA A 39 5.30 -0.26 -13.50
CA ALA A 39 5.45 1.20 -13.59
C ALA A 39 4.48 1.93 -12.65
N ALA A 40 3.20 1.52 -12.61
CA ALA A 40 2.21 2.09 -11.70
C ALA A 40 2.58 1.86 -10.23
N ALA A 41 3.06 0.65 -9.89
CA ALA A 41 3.51 0.31 -8.55
C ALA A 41 4.72 1.17 -8.13
N ALA A 42 5.67 1.41 -9.04
CA ALA A 42 6.83 2.27 -8.79
C ALA A 42 6.42 3.73 -8.49
N ILE A 43 5.43 4.26 -9.23
CA ILE A 43 4.88 5.61 -8.98
C ILE A 43 4.24 5.68 -7.59
N ILE A 44 3.39 4.71 -7.25
CA ILE A 44 2.72 4.66 -5.95
C ILE A 44 3.75 4.53 -4.82
N HIS A 45 4.77 3.70 -5.02
CA HIS A 45 5.83 3.48 -4.05
C HIS A 45 6.61 4.77 -3.76
N GLU A 46 6.95 5.54 -4.79
CA GLU A 46 7.64 6.83 -4.62
C GLU A 46 6.74 7.90 -3.99
N ASP A 47 5.45 7.93 -4.32
CA ASP A 47 4.48 8.84 -3.69
C ASP A 47 4.33 8.53 -2.18
N ILE A 48 4.31 7.24 -1.80
CA ILE A 48 4.34 6.83 -0.39
C ILE A 48 5.64 7.24 0.30
N ARG A 49 6.79 7.06 -0.36
CA ARG A 49 8.10 7.40 0.21
C ARG A 49 8.27 8.91 0.43
N SER A 50 7.81 9.71 -0.52
CA SER A 50 7.89 11.17 -0.51
C SER A 50 6.83 11.84 0.38
N SER A 51 5.77 11.11 0.77
CA SER A 51 4.78 11.64 1.71
C SER A 51 5.41 12.05 3.04
N VAL A 52 5.11 13.28 3.48
CA VAL A 52 5.54 13.79 4.78
C VAL A 52 4.51 13.34 5.81
N VAL A 53 4.90 12.45 6.72
CA VAL A 53 4.06 12.02 7.84
C VAL A 53 4.71 12.43 9.15
N GLU A 54 3.90 13.03 10.02
CA GLU A 54 4.33 13.44 11.35
C GLU A 54 4.40 12.21 12.27
N ALA A 55 5.60 11.64 12.44
CA ALA A 55 5.81 10.46 13.27
C ALA A 55 6.19 10.77 14.73
N LYS A 56 6.36 12.05 15.09
CA LYS A 56 6.94 12.46 16.39
C LYS A 56 5.91 12.96 17.40
N SER A 57 4.66 13.15 17.00
CA SER A 57 3.61 13.68 17.87
C SER A 57 2.38 12.80 17.76
N TYR A 58 1.86 12.37 18.92
CA TYR A 58 0.61 11.65 18.97
C TYR A 58 -0.55 12.65 19.11
N PRO A 59 -1.59 12.56 18.27
CA PRO A 59 -2.77 13.38 18.46
C PRO A 59 -3.46 13.01 19.79
N PRO A 60 -4.16 13.95 20.43
CA PRO A 60 -5.03 13.62 21.55
C PRO A 60 -6.04 12.54 21.15
N PRO A 61 -6.45 11.63 22.06
CA PRO A 61 -7.44 10.58 21.78
C PRO A 61 -8.71 11.08 21.07
N SER A 62 -9.20 12.27 21.42
CA SER A 62 -10.37 12.91 20.80
C SER A 62 -10.20 13.28 19.32
N LYS A 63 -8.98 13.33 18.81
CA LYS A 63 -8.67 13.71 17.41
C LYS A 63 -8.03 12.58 16.59
N MET A 64 -7.86 11.41 17.19
CA MET A 64 -7.05 10.31 16.64
C MET A 64 -7.65 9.65 15.38
N LEU A 65 -8.95 9.82 15.14
CA LEU A 65 -9.65 9.26 13.96
C LEU A 65 -10.24 10.35 13.06
N ILE A 66 -9.90 11.63 13.25
CA ILE A 66 -10.52 12.73 12.49
C ILE A 66 -9.83 12.97 11.14
N LYS A 67 -8.55 12.60 11.00
CA LYS A 67 -7.71 12.92 9.83
C LYS A 67 -7.14 11.69 9.11
N GLU A 68 -7.84 10.55 9.20
CA GLU A 68 -7.37 9.25 8.69
C GLU A 68 -6.94 9.28 7.22
N ASN A 69 -7.57 10.12 6.40
CA ASN A 69 -7.36 10.19 4.96
C ASN A 69 -6.35 11.25 4.51
N GLN A 70 -5.96 12.18 5.39
CA GLN A 70 -5.04 13.27 4.99
C GLN A 70 -3.59 12.80 4.86
N GLU A 71 -3.25 11.70 5.54
CA GLU A 71 -1.91 11.12 5.55
C GLU A 71 -1.66 10.19 4.35
N ILE A 72 -2.71 9.77 3.64
CA ILE A 72 -2.61 8.80 2.54
C ILE A 72 -2.29 9.53 1.23
N PRO A 73 -1.25 9.12 0.48
CA PRO A 73 -0.97 9.68 -0.84
C PRO A 73 -2.12 9.47 -1.81
N LYS A 74 -2.36 10.46 -2.68
CA LYS A 74 -3.50 10.45 -3.60
C LYS A 74 -3.45 9.26 -4.57
N SER A 75 -2.26 8.88 -5.03
CA SER A 75 -2.09 7.75 -5.95
C SER A 75 -2.53 6.42 -5.30
N LEU A 76 -2.11 6.17 -4.05
CA LEU A 76 -2.47 4.97 -3.29
C LEU A 76 -3.97 4.91 -2.99
N LEU A 77 -4.55 6.06 -2.61
CA LEU A 77 -5.98 6.14 -2.34
C LEU A 77 -6.80 5.86 -3.61
N HIS A 78 -6.40 6.46 -4.74
CA HIS A 78 -7.06 6.24 -6.03
C HIS A 78 -6.95 4.77 -6.46
N PHE A 79 -5.76 4.17 -6.39
CA PHE A 79 -5.57 2.75 -6.67
C PHE A 79 -6.48 1.86 -5.81
N SER A 80 -6.50 2.08 -4.49
CA SER A 80 -7.33 1.29 -3.57
C SER A 80 -8.81 1.42 -3.89
N GLN A 81 -9.27 2.62 -4.26
CA GLN A 81 -10.65 2.84 -4.69
C GLN A 81 -10.97 2.13 -6.02
N GLU A 82 -10.10 2.23 -7.02
CA GLU A 82 -10.29 1.56 -8.31
C GLU A 82 -10.27 0.03 -8.18
N VAL A 83 -9.51 -0.54 -7.25
CA VAL A 83 -9.49 -2.00 -7.05
C VAL A 83 -10.67 -2.49 -6.23
N ILE A 84 -11.03 -1.78 -5.14
CA ILE A 84 -12.00 -2.27 -4.15
C ILE A 84 -13.43 -1.81 -4.46
N MET A 85 -13.58 -0.62 -5.02
CA MET A 85 -14.90 0.01 -5.24
C MET A 85 -15.44 -0.20 -6.64
N LYS A 86 -14.61 -0.57 -7.62
CA LYS A 86 -15.04 -0.82 -8.99
C LYS A 86 -16.10 -1.93 -9.00
N ASN A 87 -17.30 -1.56 -9.43
CA ASN A 87 -18.50 -2.40 -9.51
C ASN A 87 -19.11 -2.84 -8.16
N ARG A 88 -18.74 -2.23 -7.03
CA ARG A 88 -19.26 -2.64 -5.73
C ARG A 88 -20.71 -2.17 -5.52
N LYS A 89 -21.61 -3.10 -5.23
CA LYS A 89 -23.00 -2.82 -4.82
C LYS A 89 -23.08 -2.83 -3.28
N GLY A 90 -23.11 -1.66 -2.65
CA GLY A 90 -23.15 -1.56 -1.18
C GLY A 90 -22.99 -0.13 -0.67
N LYS A 91 -22.94 0.03 0.65
CA LYS A 91 -22.72 1.34 1.28
C LYS A 91 -21.33 1.88 0.89
N ILE A 92 -21.33 3.06 0.29
CA ILE A 92 -20.11 3.73 -0.19
C ILE A 92 -19.17 4.05 0.99
N ALA A 93 -19.73 4.45 2.14
CA ALA A 93 -18.96 4.78 3.35
C ALA A 93 -18.12 3.58 3.83
N ASP A 94 -18.73 2.41 4.00
CA ASP A 94 -18.04 1.18 4.45
C ASP A 94 -16.91 0.76 3.50
N SER A 95 -17.08 1.04 2.19
CA SER A 95 -16.06 0.74 1.18
C SER A 95 -14.88 1.70 1.29
N LYS A 96 -15.14 2.99 1.53
CA LYS A 96 -14.10 4.00 1.77
C LYS A 96 -13.27 3.67 3.01
N THR A 97 -13.91 3.29 4.12
CA THR A 97 -13.20 2.87 5.34
C THR A 97 -12.26 1.70 5.06
N LYS A 98 -12.69 0.69 4.28
CA LYS A 98 -11.81 -0.42 3.87
C LYS A 98 -10.62 0.05 3.04
N CYS A 99 -10.82 0.96 2.08
CA CYS A 99 -9.73 1.54 1.30
C CYS A 99 -8.73 2.27 2.20
N THR A 100 -9.21 3.04 3.18
CA THR A 100 -8.38 3.74 4.17
C THR A 100 -7.57 2.73 5.00
N SER A 101 -8.21 1.72 5.58
CA SER A 101 -7.54 0.69 6.39
C SER A 101 -6.45 -0.06 5.61
N ILE A 102 -6.74 -0.44 4.36
CA ILE A 102 -5.77 -1.13 3.49
C ILE A 102 -4.62 -0.20 3.11
N SER A 103 -4.91 1.07 2.81
CA SER A 103 -3.86 2.06 2.50
C SER A 103 -2.92 2.26 3.68
N HIS A 104 -3.44 2.35 4.92
CA HIS A 104 -2.63 2.43 6.14
C HIS A 104 -1.77 1.18 6.35
N ALA A 105 -2.30 -0.01 6.06
CA ALA A 105 -1.52 -1.25 6.14
C ALA A 105 -0.39 -1.30 5.08
N ILE A 106 -0.66 -0.88 3.84
CA ILE A 106 0.35 -0.78 2.77
C ILE A 106 1.44 0.23 3.16
N MET A 107 1.05 1.41 3.64
CA MET A 107 2.02 2.41 4.11
C MET A 107 2.86 1.91 5.29
N ALA A 108 2.26 1.19 6.25
CA ALA A 108 2.97 0.57 7.37
C ALA A 108 3.89 -0.58 6.95
N ALA A 109 3.56 -1.29 5.88
CA ALA A 109 4.45 -2.29 5.28
C ALA A 109 5.67 -1.63 4.61
N LEU A 110 5.47 -0.51 3.91
CA LEU A 110 6.54 0.16 3.17
C LEU A 110 7.43 1.08 4.03
N ARG A 111 6.92 1.62 5.14
CA ARG A 111 7.61 2.64 5.97
C ARG A 111 7.61 2.32 7.47
N GLU A 112 8.13 1.15 7.83
CA GLU A 112 8.03 0.60 9.20
C GLU A 112 8.49 1.54 10.33
N ARG A 113 9.53 2.34 10.09
CA ARG A 113 10.13 3.22 11.13
C ARG A 113 9.73 4.68 11.03
N SER A 114 9.23 5.11 9.86
CA SER A 114 8.97 6.53 9.57
C SER A 114 7.49 6.84 9.52
N PHE A 115 6.63 5.83 9.59
CA PHE A 115 5.18 5.98 9.52
C PHE A 115 4.53 5.41 10.78
N SER A 116 3.78 6.26 11.49
CA SER A 116 2.95 5.84 12.61
C SER A 116 1.49 6.09 12.24
N SER A 117 0.80 5.05 11.78
CA SER A 117 -0.63 5.15 11.50
C SER A 117 -1.43 5.32 12.79
N GLN A 118 -2.16 6.42 12.89
CA GLN A 118 -3.08 6.68 14.00
C GLN A 118 -4.16 5.59 14.08
N LEU A 119 -4.60 5.08 12.93
CA LEU A 119 -5.57 4.00 12.84
C LEU A 119 -5.02 2.69 13.42
N LEU A 120 -3.82 2.28 13.02
CA LEU A 120 -3.20 1.05 13.54
C LEU A 120 -2.86 1.18 15.03
N LEU A 121 -2.41 2.36 15.47
CA LEU A 121 -2.17 2.65 16.88
C LEU A 121 -3.47 2.55 17.70
N SER A 122 -4.57 3.12 17.19
CA SER A 122 -5.89 3.06 17.85
C SER A 122 -6.34 1.63 18.10
N LEU A 123 -6.17 0.79 17.09
CA LEU A 123 -6.53 -0.61 17.15
C LEU A 123 -5.65 -1.35 18.15
N SER A 124 -4.36 -1.05 18.17
CA SER A 124 -3.40 -1.70 19.09
C SER A 124 -3.69 -1.35 20.54
N VAL A 125 -3.95 -0.08 20.84
CA VAL A 125 -4.36 0.38 22.19
C VAL A 125 -5.68 -0.26 22.60
N PHE A 126 -6.66 -0.33 21.69
CA PHE A 126 -7.93 -0.98 21.97
C PHE A 126 -7.75 -2.47 22.30
N LEU A 127 -6.95 -3.19 21.51
CA LEU A 127 -6.66 -4.60 21.73
C LEU A 127 -5.88 -4.82 23.03
N HIS A 128 -4.91 -3.95 23.33
CA HIS A 128 -4.16 -3.99 24.58
C HIS A 128 -5.08 -3.83 25.78
N LYS A 129 -5.92 -2.80 25.80
CA LYS A 129 -6.87 -2.55 26.90
C LYS A 129 -7.91 -3.65 27.04
N ARG A 130 -8.34 -4.27 25.93
CA ARG A 130 -9.39 -5.29 25.94
C ARG A 130 -8.89 -6.68 26.33
N TYR A 131 -7.69 -7.05 25.91
CA TYR A 131 -7.18 -8.42 26.05
C TYR A 131 -5.92 -8.52 26.92
N GLY A 132 -5.21 -7.42 27.17
CA GLY A 132 -3.99 -7.41 27.99
C GLY A 132 -2.84 -8.25 27.43
N SER A 133 -2.84 -8.54 26.12
CA SER A 133 -1.88 -9.47 25.50
C SER A 133 -0.91 -8.75 24.57
N GLU A 134 0.36 -8.70 24.99
CA GLU A 134 1.48 -8.26 24.14
C GLU A 134 1.62 -9.16 22.90
N ARG A 135 1.54 -10.48 23.09
CA ARG A 135 1.69 -11.45 21.99
C ARG A 135 0.66 -11.27 20.87
N LEU A 136 -0.57 -10.90 21.21
CA LEU A 136 -1.60 -10.58 20.21
C LEU A 136 -1.20 -9.37 19.36
N ILE A 137 -0.67 -8.34 20.01
CA ILE A 137 -0.22 -7.11 19.35
C ILE A 137 0.97 -7.41 18.45
N ASP A 138 1.94 -8.19 18.92
CA ASP A 138 3.12 -8.56 18.13
C ASP A 138 2.75 -9.38 16.88
N VAL A 139 1.80 -10.32 17.00
CA VAL A 139 1.30 -11.06 15.84
C VAL A 139 0.68 -10.11 14.82
N LEU A 140 -0.18 -9.19 15.25
CA LEU A 140 -0.83 -8.24 14.34
C LEU A 140 0.15 -7.20 13.77
N TYR A 141 1.16 -6.81 14.55
CA TYR A 141 2.23 -5.92 14.11
C TYR A 141 3.10 -6.59 13.04
N SER A 142 3.40 -7.89 13.19
CA SER A 142 4.12 -8.66 12.18
C SER A 142 3.39 -8.71 10.84
N LEU A 143 2.05 -8.66 10.87
CA LEU A 143 1.17 -8.62 9.70
C LEU A 143 0.82 -7.19 9.23
N ARG A 144 1.33 -6.15 9.90
CA ARG A 144 1.07 -4.72 9.61
C ARG A 144 -0.39 -4.29 9.74
N PHE A 145 -1.13 -4.99 10.60
CA PHE A 145 -2.47 -4.63 11.03
C PHE A 145 -2.52 -3.96 12.41
N ALA A 146 -1.38 -3.79 13.07
CA ALA A 146 -1.25 -3.09 14.35
C ALA A 146 0.06 -2.27 14.39
N ALA A 147 0.13 -1.34 15.32
CA ALA A 147 1.37 -0.70 15.75
C ALA A 147 2.13 -1.63 16.70
N SER A 148 3.41 -1.34 16.93
CA SER A 148 4.23 -2.12 17.86
C SER A 148 3.70 -2.00 19.30
N TYR A 149 3.99 -3.02 20.11
CA TYR A 149 3.66 -2.97 21.54
C TYR A 149 4.28 -1.75 22.23
N GLY A 150 5.55 -1.45 21.94
CA GLY A 150 6.24 -0.27 22.48
C GLY A 150 5.52 1.04 22.17
N ASN A 151 5.09 1.26 20.92
CA ASN A 151 4.34 2.47 20.54
C ASN A 151 2.98 2.53 21.24
N THR A 152 2.34 1.37 21.42
CA THR A 152 1.04 1.24 22.10
C THR A 152 1.15 1.67 23.56
N VAL A 153 2.12 1.13 24.30
CA VAL A 153 2.36 1.46 25.70
C VAL A 153 2.81 2.92 25.85
N GLN A 154 3.70 3.39 24.97
CA GLN A 154 4.14 4.79 24.98
C GLN A 154 2.97 5.77 24.79
N PHE A 155 2.03 5.43 23.89
CA PHE A 155 0.82 6.21 23.71
C PHE A 155 -0.07 6.18 24.96
N GLU A 156 -0.31 5.00 25.55
CA GLU A 156 -1.12 4.87 26.77
C GLU A 156 -0.56 5.72 27.91
N ILE A 157 0.76 5.64 28.14
CA ILE A 157 1.47 6.47 29.11
C ILE A 157 1.28 7.96 28.80
N SER A 158 1.44 8.37 27.53
CA SER A 158 1.27 9.76 27.10
C SER A 158 -0.15 10.28 27.37
N THR A 159 -1.17 9.43 27.21
CA THR A 159 -2.57 9.76 27.52
C THR A 159 -2.87 9.83 29.02
N ALA A 160 -2.17 9.05 29.85
CA ALA A 160 -2.30 9.11 31.30
C ALA A 160 -1.77 10.44 31.87
N TYR A 161 -0.70 10.98 31.29
CA TYR A 161 -0.15 12.28 31.65
C TYR A 161 -0.97 13.48 31.12
N HIS A 162 -1.84 13.27 30.13
CA HIS A 162 -2.72 14.29 29.56
C HIS A 162 -4.18 13.80 29.53
N PRO A 163 -4.84 13.65 30.70
CA PRO A 163 -6.20 13.16 30.77
C PRO A 163 -7.14 14.10 29.99
N GLN A 164 -8.00 13.51 29.15
CA GLN A 164 -9.06 14.25 28.47
C GLN A 164 -9.99 14.88 29.53
N PRO A 165 -10.42 16.15 29.39
CA PRO A 165 -11.40 16.71 30.29
C PRO A 165 -12.67 15.85 30.23
N HIS A 166 -13.26 15.58 31.40
CA HIS A 166 -14.47 14.78 31.50
C HIS A 166 -15.63 15.57 30.89
N ILE A 167 -15.89 15.36 29.59
CA ILE A 167 -17.04 15.95 28.92
C ILE A 167 -18.25 15.11 29.35
N LEU A 168 -19.04 15.64 30.27
CA LEU A 168 -20.36 15.10 30.55
C LEU A 168 -21.11 15.01 29.22
N SER A 169 -21.47 13.79 28.81
CA SER A 169 -22.32 13.58 27.64
C SER A 169 -23.61 14.37 27.86
N SER A 170 -23.79 15.47 27.13
CA SER A 170 -25.11 16.06 26.96
C SER A 170 -25.99 14.97 26.36
N LYS A 171 -27.02 14.57 27.10
CA LYS A 171 -28.10 13.74 26.57
C LYS A 171 -28.78 14.43 25.40
#